data_AF-A0A7X6KUD2-F1
#
_entry.id   AF-A0A7X6KUD2-F1
#
_cell.length_a   1.000
_cell.length_b   1.000
_cell.length_c   1.000
_cell.angle_alpha   90.00
_cell.angle_beta   90.00
_cell.angle_gamma   90.00
#
_symmetry.space_group_name_H-M   'P 1'
#
loop_
_entity.id
_entity.type
_entity.pdbx_description
1 polymer ?
#
loop_
_entity_poly.entity_id
_entity_poly.type
_entity_poly.pdbx_seq_one_letter_code
_entity_poly.pdbx_strand_id
1 'polypeptide(L)'
;MKVTTRNARFQQWLALLTNRNKRQRLGEFLVQGVRPITVALERGWPVRALLSDADRPLSAWARQVLADAPGERYHLSGELMAELGEKDSQAPELLAVLGIPDDDLGRIEAGPGFLGVVFDRPASPGNLGSIIRSADAFGAGGVIVTGHGADPYDPAAVRASTGSLFAVPTVRVPSPREVLDRVAALRAGGVPVQLVGTDEHGDAEVFEADLTGPTLLVIGNETTGLSAGWREAVDRMVRIPMTGSASSLNAANAASVVLYEAARQRHRAG
;
A
#
# COMPACT_ATOMS: atom_id res chain seq x y z
N MET A 1 13.24 -25.15 -12.08
CA MET A 1 14.26 -25.81 -11.22
C MET A 1 13.58 -26.39 -10.00
N LYS A 2 13.91 -27.62 -9.57
CA LYS A 2 13.34 -28.22 -8.35
C LYS A 2 14.20 -27.88 -7.12
N VAL A 3 13.57 -27.50 -6.01
CA VAL A 3 14.22 -27.16 -4.73
C VAL A 3 13.54 -27.93 -3.62
N THR A 4 14.17 -28.99 -3.13
CA THR A 4 13.58 -29.88 -2.10
C THR A 4 14.20 -29.69 -0.73
N THR A 5 15.32 -28.96 -0.63
CA THR A 5 16.01 -28.67 0.62
C THR A 5 16.38 -27.18 0.68
N ARG A 6 16.58 -26.66 1.90
CA ARG A 6 16.98 -25.27 2.12
C ARG A 6 18.33 -24.99 1.47
N ASN A 7 18.33 -24.17 0.42
CA ASN A 7 19.53 -23.70 -0.27
C ASN A 7 19.69 -22.17 -0.10
N ALA A 8 20.77 -21.60 -0.65
CA ALA A 8 21.05 -20.17 -0.53
C ALA A 8 19.92 -19.29 -1.11
N ARG A 9 19.29 -19.72 -2.21
CA ARG A 9 18.18 -19.00 -2.86
C ARG A 9 16.92 -19.01 -1.99
N PHE A 10 16.58 -20.15 -1.39
CA PHE A 10 15.47 -20.27 -0.45
C PHE A 10 15.68 -19.38 0.79
N GLN A 11 16.89 -19.37 1.35
CA GLN A 11 17.22 -18.51 2.50
C GLN A 11 17.07 -17.02 2.17
N GLN A 12 17.35 -16.61 0.92
CA GLN A 12 17.08 -15.24 0.47
C GLN A 12 15.58 -14.94 0.48
N TRP A 13 14.73 -15.80 -0.08
CA TRP A 13 13.27 -15.62 -0.08
C TRP A 13 12.70 -15.57 1.33
N LEU A 14 13.14 -16.48 2.21
CA LEU A 14 12.72 -16.49 3.60
C LEU A 14 13.04 -15.16 4.31
N ALA A 15 14.21 -14.57 4.02
CA ALA A 15 14.60 -13.27 4.56
C ALA A 15 13.72 -12.11 4.04
N LEU A 16 13.11 -12.23 2.85
CA LEU A 16 12.19 -11.21 2.33
C LEU A 16 10.92 -11.08 3.18
N LEU A 17 10.50 -12.14 3.90
CA LEU A 17 9.32 -12.09 4.76
C LEU A 17 9.53 -11.20 6.00
N THR A 18 10.73 -11.23 6.57
CA THR A 18 10.98 -10.67 7.92
C THR A 18 11.88 -9.44 7.91
N ASN A 19 12.61 -9.17 6.83
CA ASN A 19 13.65 -8.15 6.82
C ASN A 19 13.45 -7.10 5.71
N ARG A 20 12.97 -5.92 6.10
CA ARG A 20 12.84 -4.74 5.22
C ARG A 20 14.13 -4.42 4.47
N ASN A 21 15.28 -4.37 5.16
CA ASN A 21 16.54 -3.95 4.54
C ASN A 21 16.95 -4.95 3.46
N LYS A 22 16.63 -6.23 3.61
CA LYS A 22 16.83 -7.24 2.56
C LYS A 22 15.91 -7.00 1.37
N ARG A 23 14.61 -6.73 1.60
CA ARG A 23 13.66 -6.36 0.53
C ARG A 23 14.15 -5.15 -0.26
N GLN A 24 14.51 -4.06 0.43
CA GLN A 24 14.97 -2.82 -0.21
C GLN A 24 16.28 -3.00 -0.97
N ARG A 25 17.28 -3.66 -0.37
CA ARG A 25 18.58 -3.87 -1.01
C ARG A 25 18.49 -4.77 -2.25
N LEU A 26 17.61 -5.77 -2.22
CA LEU A 26 17.39 -6.66 -3.37
C LEU A 26 16.40 -6.07 -4.37
N GLY A 27 15.60 -5.09 -3.97
CA GLY A 27 14.49 -4.57 -4.78
C GLY A 27 13.44 -5.64 -5.03
N GLU A 28 13.18 -6.52 -4.05
CA GLU A 28 12.31 -7.70 -4.21
C GLU A 28 11.41 -7.92 -2.99
N PHE A 29 10.23 -8.49 -3.20
CA PHE A 29 9.32 -8.92 -2.14
C PHE A 29 8.47 -10.12 -2.59
N LEU A 30 7.90 -10.84 -1.61
CA LEU A 30 7.06 -12.01 -1.85
C LEU A 30 5.59 -11.65 -1.89
N VAL A 31 4.87 -12.27 -2.84
CA VAL A 31 3.42 -12.19 -2.97
C VAL A 31 2.85 -13.61 -2.95
N GLN A 32 1.83 -13.82 -2.14
CA GLN A 32 1.18 -15.11 -1.96
C GLN A 32 -0.18 -15.17 -2.66
N GLY A 33 -0.42 -16.28 -3.36
CA GLY A 33 -1.73 -16.64 -3.88
C GLY A 33 -1.96 -16.21 -5.33
N VAL A 34 -2.76 -17.01 -6.04
CA VAL A 34 -2.94 -16.88 -7.49
C VAL A 34 -3.61 -15.54 -7.87
N ARG A 35 -4.61 -15.09 -7.10
CA ARG A 35 -5.33 -13.83 -7.37
C ARG A 35 -4.42 -12.59 -7.27
N PRO A 36 -3.72 -12.33 -6.15
CA PRO A 36 -2.78 -11.20 -6.07
C PRO A 36 -1.69 -11.22 -7.16
N ILE A 37 -1.15 -12.40 -7.48
CA ILE A 37 -0.14 -12.56 -8.54
C ILE A 37 -0.72 -12.20 -9.92
N THR A 38 -1.95 -12.63 -10.20
CA THR A 38 -2.64 -12.30 -11.46
C THR A 38 -2.81 -10.79 -11.61
N VAL A 39 -3.29 -10.11 -10.56
CA VAL A 39 -3.44 -8.64 -10.57
C VAL A 39 -2.10 -7.95 -10.79
N ALA A 40 -1.03 -8.42 -10.15
CA ALA A 40 0.31 -7.86 -10.35
C ALA A 40 0.78 -7.99 -11.81
N LEU A 41 0.54 -9.14 -12.44
CA LEU A 41 0.85 -9.39 -13.85
C LEU A 41 0.05 -8.49 -14.79
N GLU A 42 -1.26 -8.37 -14.59
CA GLU A 42 -2.15 -7.49 -15.37
C GLU A 42 -1.74 -6.03 -15.28
N ARG A 43 -1.17 -5.62 -14.14
CA ARG A 43 -0.66 -4.27 -13.89
C ARG A 43 0.81 -4.09 -14.29
N GLY A 44 1.42 -5.09 -14.94
CA GLY A 44 2.77 -5.02 -15.49
C GLY A 44 3.88 -4.98 -14.43
N TRP A 45 3.65 -5.52 -13.22
CA TRP A 45 4.69 -5.57 -12.19
C TRP A 45 5.83 -6.50 -12.60
N PRO A 46 7.10 -6.12 -12.35
CA PRO A 46 8.24 -6.92 -12.74
C PRO A 46 8.28 -8.23 -11.94
N VAL A 47 8.18 -9.35 -12.63
CA VAL A 47 8.22 -10.68 -12.00
C VAL A 47 9.62 -11.28 -12.11
N ARG A 48 10.23 -11.59 -10.96
CA ARG A 48 11.57 -12.17 -10.89
C ARG A 48 11.53 -13.68 -10.90
N ALA A 49 10.65 -14.26 -10.08
CA ALA A 49 10.48 -15.70 -9.99
C ALA A 49 9.07 -16.11 -9.57
N LEU A 50 8.64 -17.30 -10.01
CA LEU A 50 7.43 -18.00 -9.57
C LEU A 50 7.86 -19.25 -8.81
N LEU A 51 7.29 -19.44 -7.62
CA LEU A 51 7.52 -20.59 -6.77
C LEU A 51 6.22 -21.38 -6.68
N SER A 52 6.22 -22.62 -7.14
CA SER A 52 5.06 -23.50 -7.12
C SER A 52 5.31 -24.72 -6.25
N ASP A 53 4.25 -25.25 -5.65
CA ASP A 53 4.32 -26.52 -4.92
C ASP A 53 4.67 -27.69 -5.86
N ALA A 54 5.67 -28.49 -5.49
CA ALA A 54 6.13 -29.66 -6.23
C ALA A 54 5.45 -30.97 -5.79
N ASP A 55 4.83 -30.99 -4.61
CA ASP A 55 4.30 -32.18 -3.96
C ASP A 55 2.77 -32.28 -4.12
N ARG A 56 2.10 -31.20 -4.53
CA ARG A 56 0.65 -31.14 -4.77
C ARG A 56 0.31 -30.66 -6.18
N PRO A 57 -0.78 -31.17 -6.78
CA PRO A 57 -1.22 -30.68 -8.08
C PRO A 57 -1.71 -29.23 -7.97
N LEU A 58 -1.22 -28.37 -8.86
CA LEU A 58 -1.66 -26.98 -8.96
C LEU A 58 -3.10 -26.89 -9.46
N SER A 59 -3.81 -25.84 -9.05
CA SER A 59 -5.08 -25.47 -9.65
C SER A 59 -4.92 -25.11 -11.13
N ALA A 60 -6.02 -25.14 -11.90
CA ALA A 60 -5.99 -24.73 -13.30
C ALA A 60 -5.54 -23.27 -13.46
N TRP A 61 -5.98 -22.40 -12.54
CA TRP A 61 -5.59 -21.00 -12.51
C TRP A 61 -4.09 -20.84 -12.21
N ALA A 62 -3.55 -21.54 -11.21
CA ALA A 62 -2.13 -21.49 -10.90
C ALA A 62 -1.26 -21.99 -12.07
N ARG A 63 -1.69 -23.05 -12.77
CA ARG A 63 -1.00 -23.53 -13.99
C ARG A 63 -0.97 -22.47 -15.09
N GLN A 64 -2.10 -21.79 -15.31
CA GLN A 64 -2.19 -20.72 -16.32
C GLN A 64 -1.23 -19.58 -15.97
N VAL A 65 -1.27 -19.09 -14.73
CA VAL A 65 -0.36 -18.02 -14.26
C VAL A 65 1.11 -18.44 -14.41
N LEU A 66 1.47 -19.68 -14.06
CA LEU A 66 2.84 -20.18 -14.18
C LEU A 66 3.31 -20.27 -15.65
N ALA A 67 2.39 -20.57 -16.57
CA ALA A 67 2.67 -20.63 -18.00
C ALA A 67 2.88 -19.23 -18.59
N ASP A 68 1.99 -18.29 -18.26
CA ASP A 68 1.96 -16.95 -18.85
C ASP A 68 2.97 -15.97 -18.25
N ALA A 69 3.26 -16.12 -16.95
CA ALA A 69 4.11 -15.17 -16.24
C ALA A 69 5.57 -15.24 -16.72
N PRO A 70 6.24 -14.08 -16.89
CA PRO A 70 7.68 -14.04 -17.08
C PRO A 70 8.42 -14.39 -15.78
N GLY A 71 9.72 -14.66 -15.91
CA GLY A 71 10.62 -14.91 -14.77
C GLY A 71 11.02 -16.36 -14.58
N GLU A 72 11.87 -16.58 -13.58
CA GLU A 72 12.41 -17.91 -13.26
C GLU A 72 11.35 -18.79 -12.61
N ARG A 73 11.37 -20.09 -12.89
CA ARG A 73 10.40 -21.04 -12.34
C ARG A 73 11.07 -21.99 -11.36
N TYR A 74 10.56 -22.04 -10.14
CA TYR A 74 11.02 -22.95 -9.10
C TYR A 74 9.88 -23.81 -8.58
N HIS A 75 10.12 -25.11 -8.45
CA HIS A 75 9.20 -26.06 -7.86
C HIS A 75 9.77 -26.44 -6.48
N LEU A 76 9.09 -26.03 -5.41
CA LEU A 76 9.54 -26.20 -4.03
C LEU A 76 8.79 -27.38 -3.40
N SER A 77 9.43 -28.11 -2.48
CA SER A 77 8.69 -29.06 -1.64
C SER A 77 7.60 -28.34 -0.83
N GLY A 78 6.53 -29.06 -0.47
CA GLY A 78 5.42 -28.53 0.31
C GLY A 78 5.85 -27.97 1.66
N GLU A 79 6.88 -28.55 2.28
CA GLU A 79 7.51 -28.02 3.51
C GLU A 79 8.10 -26.62 3.28
N LEU A 80 8.89 -26.45 2.23
CA LEU A 80 9.49 -25.15 1.89
C LEU A 80 8.44 -24.12 1.47
N MET A 81 7.37 -24.54 0.77
CA MET A 81 6.24 -23.67 0.46
C MET A 81 5.51 -23.22 1.73
N ALA A 82 5.31 -24.11 2.70
CA ALA A 82 4.68 -23.79 3.98
C ALA A 82 5.50 -22.77 4.79
N GLU A 83 6.83 -22.92 4.78
CA GLU A 83 7.74 -21.97 5.44
C GLU A 83 7.71 -20.56 4.84
N LEU A 84 7.51 -20.45 3.51
CA LEU A 84 7.37 -19.16 2.83
C LEU A 84 5.96 -18.60 2.90
N GLY A 85 4.99 -19.44 3.29
CA GLY A 85 3.60 -19.08 3.48
C GLY A 85 3.31 -18.50 4.86
N GLU A 86 2.04 -18.29 5.12
CA GLU A 86 1.55 -17.79 6.40
C GLU A 86 1.44 -18.92 7.43
N LYS A 87 1.90 -18.65 8.66
CA LYS A 87 1.98 -19.65 9.74
C LYS A 87 0.63 -20.28 10.10
N ASP A 88 -0.48 -19.54 9.94
CA ASP A 88 -1.83 -19.97 10.33
C ASP A 88 -2.73 -20.29 9.12
N SER A 89 -2.15 -20.52 7.94
CA SER A 89 -2.88 -20.81 6.70
C SER A 89 -2.38 -22.09 6.04
N GLN A 90 -3.20 -22.64 5.14
CA GLN A 90 -2.72 -23.70 4.26
C GLN A 90 -1.54 -23.20 3.41
N ALA A 91 -0.54 -24.08 3.24
CA ALA A 91 0.62 -23.79 2.43
C ALA A 91 0.19 -23.36 1.02
N PRO A 92 0.72 -22.23 0.49
CA PRO A 92 0.29 -21.69 -0.78
C PRO A 92 0.67 -22.64 -1.93
N GLU A 93 -0.19 -22.72 -2.95
CA GLU A 93 0.15 -23.45 -4.18
C GLU A 93 1.08 -22.66 -5.10
N LEU A 94 1.06 -21.32 -4.99
CA LEU A 94 1.83 -20.40 -5.82
C LEU A 94 2.26 -19.16 -5.02
N LEU A 95 3.53 -18.81 -5.16
CA LEU A 95 4.14 -17.57 -4.70
C LEU A 95 4.84 -16.88 -5.88
N ALA A 96 4.93 -15.56 -5.82
CA ALA A 96 5.76 -14.79 -6.75
C ALA A 96 6.77 -13.94 -5.98
N VAL A 97 7.98 -13.82 -6.54
CA VAL A 97 8.98 -12.82 -6.16
C VAL A 97 8.85 -11.68 -7.15
N LEU A 98 8.34 -10.55 -6.69
CA LEU A 98 8.13 -9.36 -7.51
C LEU A 98 9.22 -8.32 -7.23
N GLY A 99 9.55 -7.53 -8.24
CA GLY A 99 10.42 -6.37 -8.09
C GLY A 99 9.69 -5.20 -7.42
N ILE A 100 10.42 -4.47 -6.56
CA ILE A 100 9.97 -3.23 -5.95
C ILE A 100 10.22 -2.09 -6.95
N PRO A 101 9.18 -1.32 -7.35
CA PRO A 101 9.35 -0.13 -8.15
C PRO A 101 10.11 0.96 -7.38
N ASP A 102 10.77 1.86 -8.11
CA ASP A 102 11.45 3.00 -7.51
C ASP A 102 10.46 3.91 -6.77
N ASP A 103 10.93 4.48 -5.65
CA ASP A 103 10.19 5.45 -4.86
C ASP A 103 10.25 6.83 -5.52
N ASP A 104 9.57 6.96 -6.67
CA ASP A 104 9.43 8.20 -7.43
C ASP A 104 8.01 8.78 -7.27
N LEU A 105 7.90 9.98 -6.69
CA LEU A 105 6.63 10.70 -6.58
C LEU A 105 6.00 11.02 -7.94
N GLY A 106 6.78 11.03 -9.03
CA GLY A 106 6.30 11.17 -10.40
C GLY A 106 5.36 10.06 -10.85
N ARG A 107 5.34 8.91 -10.15
CA ARG A 107 4.39 7.82 -10.38
C ARG A 107 2.95 8.16 -9.94
N ILE A 108 2.76 9.24 -9.18
CA ILE A 108 1.46 9.71 -8.72
C ILE A 108 1.09 10.96 -9.52
N GLU A 109 0.17 10.81 -10.46
CA GLU A 109 -0.32 11.93 -11.27
C GLU A 109 -1.32 12.79 -10.49
N ALA A 110 -1.09 14.11 -10.49
CA ALA A 110 -1.95 15.07 -9.81
C ALA A 110 -2.52 16.09 -10.80
N GLY A 111 -3.83 15.99 -11.07
CA GLY A 111 -4.59 16.92 -11.90
C GLY A 111 -5.79 17.54 -11.15
N PRO A 112 -6.74 18.17 -11.88
CA PRO A 112 -7.90 18.85 -11.29
C PRO A 112 -8.81 17.97 -10.41
N GLY A 113 -8.81 16.66 -10.62
CA GLY A 113 -9.55 15.69 -9.80
C GLY A 113 -8.67 14.90 -8.82
N PHE A 114 -7.45 15.35 -8.54
CA PHE A 114 -6.49 14.57 -7.74
C PHE A 114 -7.04 14.24 -6.35
N LEU A 115 -6.95 12.98 -5.94
CA LEU A 115 -7.12 12.54 -4.56
C LEU A 115 -5.92 11.68 -4.21
N GLY A 116 -5.14 12.08 -3.22
CA GLY A 116 -4.02 11.29 -2.72
C GLY A 116 -4.14 11.07 -1.21
N VAL A 117 -3.37 10.11 -0.71
CA VAL A 117 -3.24 9.87 0.73
C VAL A 117 -1.78 9.89 1.11
N VAL A 118 -1.43 10.64 2.16
CA VAL A 118 -0.20 10.49 2.92
C VAL A 118 -0.51 9.71 4.20
N PHE A 119 0.30 8.69 4.49
CA PHE A 119 0.35 8.07 5.81
C PHE A 119 1.68 8.45 6.49
N ASP A 120 1.59 9.26 7.53
CA ASP A 120 2.73 9.79 8.27
C ASP A 120 3.26 8.79 9.29
N ARG A 121 4.44 8.22 9.02
CA ARG A 121 5.14 7.25 9.88
C ARG A 121 4.22 6.13 10.39
N PRO A 122 3.56 5.35 9.53
CA PRO A 122 2.67 4.27 9.97
C PRO A 122 3.40 3.30 10.91
N ALA A 123 2.77 2.89 12.02
CA ALA A 123 3.31 1.83 12.88
C ALA A 123 2.93 0.43 12.36
N SER A 124 1.72 0.28 11.83
CA SER A 124 1.18 -1.02 11.41
C SER A 124 1.23 -1.21 9.89
N PRO A 125 1.95 -2.25 9.40
CA PRO A 125 1.87 -2.64 8.00
C PRO A 125 0.44 -3.05 7.58
N GLY A 126 -0.31 -3.68 8.48
CA GLY A 126 -1.70 -4.06 8.23
C GLY A 126 -2.59 -2.84 7.96
N ASN A 127 -2.47 -1.78 8.78
CA ASN A 127 -3.21 -0.54 8.54
C ASN A 127 -2.80 0.12 7.22
N LEU A 128 -1.49 0.14 6.92
CA LEU A 128 -1.00 0.66 5.65
C LEU A 128 -1.61 -0.08 4.45
N GLY A 129 -1.63 -1.42 4.48
CA GLY A 129 -2.28 -2.22 3.44
C GLY A 129 -3.78 -1.93 3.32
N SER A 130 -4.48 -1.80 4.45
CA SER A 130 -5.90 -1.42 4.46
C SER A 130 -6.15 -0.03 3.88
N ILE A 131 -5.29 0.94 4.15
CA ILE A 131 -5.38 2.28 3.55
C ILE A 131 -5.15 2.23 2.04
N ILE A 132 -4.16 1.46 1.57
CA ILE A 132 -3.92 1.26 0.14
C ILE A 132 -5.18 0.67 -0.53
N ARG A 133 -5.84 -0.29 0.13
CA ARG A 133 -7.10 -0.86 -0.35
C ARG A 133 -8.24 0.16 -0.40
N SER A 134 -8.40 0.96 0.64
CA SER A 134 -9.44 2.01 0.65
C SER A 134 -9.15 3.12 -0.37
N ALA A 135 -7.88 3.48 -0.55
CA ALA A 135 -7.44 4.42 -1.57
C ALA A 135 -7.84 3.94 -2.98
N ASP A 136 -7.56 2.68 -3.31
CA ASP A 136 -8.00 2.06 -4.57
C ASP A 136 -9.53 2.06 -4.71
N ALA A 137 -10.23 1.57 -3.69
CA ALA A 137 -11.68 1.45 -3.70
C ALA A 137 -12.43 2.79 -3.84
N PHE A 138 -11.86 3.88 -3.34
CA PHE A 138 -12.46 5.22 -3.37
C PHE A 138 -11.81 6.14 -4.43
N GLY A 139 -11.02 5.60 -5.34
CA GLY A 139 -10.52 6.32 -6.52
C GLY A 139 -9.40 7.33 -6.22
N ALA A 140 -8.61 7.10 -5.17
CA ALA A 140 -7.39 7.87 -4.95
C ALA A 140 -6.31 7.47 -5.98
N GLY A 141 -5.59 8.46 -6.49
CA GLY A 141 -4.54 8.30 -7.50
C GLY A 141 -3.18 7.84 -6.96
N GLY A 142 -3.01 7.78 -5.63
CA GLY A 142 -1.76 7.34 -5.03
C GLY A 142 -1.72 7.39 -3.51
N VAL A 143 -0.81 6.60 -2.93
CA VAL A 143 -0.50 6.57 -1.50
C VAL A 143 0.97 6.91 -1.28
N ILE A 144 1.25 7.84 -0.38
CA ILE A 144 2.59 8.27 0.00
C ILE A 144 2.82 7.87 1.45
N VAL A 145 3.93 7.20 1.74
CA VAL A 145 4.35 6.87 3.11
C VAL A 145 5.51 7.78 3.48
N THR A 146 5.33 8.66 4.47
CA THR A 146 6.40 9.57 4.91
C THR A 146 7.12 9.07 6.15
N GLY A 147 8.45 9.20 6.17
CA GLY A 147 9.27 8.93 7.35
C GLY A 147 9.54 7.46 7.62
N HIS A 148 10.11 7.20 8.79
CA HIS A 148 10.40 5.84 9.25
C HIS A 148 9.13 5.18 9.82
N GLY A 149 8.28 4.69 8.92
CA GLY A 149 7.08 3.91 9.24
C GLY A 149 7.14 2.47 8.74
N ALA A 150 6.00 1.79 8.70
CA ALA A 150 5.76 0.47 8.14
C ALA A 150 6.08 0.37 6.65
N ASP A 151 6.36 -0.85 6.16
CA ASP A 151 6.79 -1.09 4.78
C ASP A 151 5.56 -1.52 3.97
N PRO A 152 5.21 -0.86 2.85
CA PRO A 152 4.12 -1.31 1.99
C PRO A 152 4.36 -2.71 1.41
N TYR A 153 5.63 -3.12 1.32
CA TYR A 153 6.04 -4.44 0.83
C TYR A 153 6.23 -5.48 1.95
N ASP A 154 5.83 -5.16 3.18
CA ASP A 154 5.73 -6.14 4.24
C ASP A 154 4.63 -7.17 3.91
N PRO A 155 4.82 -8.47 4.19
CA PRO A 155 3.78 -9.47 3.93
C PRO A 155 2.40 -9.11 4.53
N ALA A 156 2.36 -8.47 5.70
CA ALA A 156 1.11 -8.03 6.30
C ALA A 156 0.43 -6.89 5.53
N ALA A 157 1.20 -5.93 4.99
CA ALA A 157 0.68 -4.84 4.16
C ALA A 157 0.20 -5.36 2.80
N VAL A 158 0.99 -6.21 2.14
CA VAL A 158 0.65 -6.85 0.86
C VAL A 158 -0.67 -7.60 0.98
N ARG A 159 -0.82 -8.42 2.03
CA ARG A 159 -2.08 -9.14 2.32
C ARG A 159 -3.26 -8.20 2.52
N ALA A 160 -3.12 -7.23 3.43
CA ALA A 160 -4.20 -6.33 3.81
C ALA A 160 -4.67 -5.48 2.62
N SER A 161 -3.78 -5.19 1.66
CA SER A 161 -4.15 -4.51 0.40
C SER A 161 -5.06 -5.34 -0.51
N THR A 162 -5.06 -6.67 -0.38
CA THR A 162 -5.88 -7.59 -1.20
C THR A 162 -5.67 -7.40 -2.72
N GLY A 163 -4.45 -7.03 -3.11
CA GLY A 163 -4.04 -6.79 -4.51
C GLY A 163 -4.08 -5.32 -4.94
N SER A 164 -4.65 -4.43 -4.12
CA SER A 164 -4.74 -2.99 -4.40
C SER A 164 -3.37 -2.31 -4.46
N LEU A 165 -2.36 -2.88 -3.78
CA LEU A 165 -0.95 -2.45 -3.89
C LEU A 165 -0.46 -2.43 -5.34
N PHE A 166 -1.00 -3.31 -6.19
CA PHE A 166 -0.58 -3.38 -7.59
C PHE A 166 -1.33 -2.41 -8.49
N ALA A 167 -2.48 -1.91 -8.04
CA ALA A 167 -3.35 -1.01 -8.80
C ALA A 167 -3.09 0.47 -8.47
N VAL A 168 -2.78 0.79 -7.22
CA VAL A 168 -2.53 2.17 -6.78
C VAL A 168 -1.03 2.40 -6.52
N PRO A 169 -0.41 3.39 -7.18
CA PRO A 169 0.98 3.73 -6.93
C PRO A 169 1.20 4.07 -5.45
N THR A 170 2.09 3.29 -4.81
CA THR A 170 2.54 3.54 -3.44
C THR A 170 4.01 3.95 -3.46
N VAL A 171 4.31 5.09 -2.86
CA VAL A 171 5.65 5.71 -2.85
C VAL A 171 6.09 6.00 -1.42
N ARG A 172 7.31 5.64 -1.06
CA ARG A 172 7.89 5.93 0.24
C ARG A 172 8.84 7.11 0.12
N VAL A 173 8.73 8.08 1.02
CA VAL A 173 9.65 9.22 1.07
C VAL A 173 10.16 9.41 2.50
N PRO A 174 11.42 9.84 2.70
CA PRO A 174 12.04 9.86 4.03
C PRO A 174 11.48 10.96 4.94
N SER A 175 10.82 11.99 4.40
CA SER A 175 10.28 13.10 5.19
C SER A 175 9.16 13.83 4.44
N PRO A 176 8.36 14.69 5.13
CA PRO A 176 7.32 15.50 4.49
C PRO A 176 7.85 16.45 3.41
N ARG A 177 9.10 16.91 3.53
CA ARG A 177 9.68 17.98 2.70
C ARG A 177 9.48 17.78 1.21
N GLU A 178 9.83 16.60 0.71
CA GLU A 178 9.74 16.29 -0.74
C GLU A 178 8.29 16.34 -1.26
N VAL A 179 7.34 15.88 -0.43
CA VAL A 179 5.92 15.93 -0.75
C VAL A 179 5.43 17.38 -0.78
N LEU A 180 5.85 18.19 0.20
CA LEU A 180 5.48 19.60 0.29
C LEU A 180 6.06 20.41 -0.87
N ASP A 181 7.32 20.16 -1.25
CA ASP A 181 7.97 20.79 -2.41
C ASP A 181 7.20 20.45 -3.70
N ARG A 182 6.76 19.20 -3.85
CA ARG A 182 5.92 18.77 -4.98
C ARG A 182 4.56 19.45 -4.99
N VAL A 183 3.89 19.55 -3.83
CA VAL A 183 2.59 20.22 -3.70
C VAL A 183 2.71 21.72 -4.03
N ALA A 184 3.78 22.38 -3.58
CA ALA A 184 4.05 23.77 -3.92
C ALA A 184 4.24 23.96 -5.44
N ALA A 185 4.99 23.06 -6.09
CA ALA A 185 5.16 23.08 -7.53
C ALA A 185 3.83 22.86 -8.30
N LEU A 186 2.98 21.94 -7.84
CA LEU A 186 1.65 21.71 -8.42
C LEU A 186 0.75 22.95 -8.28
N ARG A 187 0.73 23.59 -7.11
CA ARG A 187 0.00 24.84 -6.86
C ARG A 187 0.48 25.95 -7.80
N ALA A 188 1.79 26.13 -7.94
CA ALA A 188 2.38 27.10 -8.86
C ALA A 188 2.06 26.81 -10.34
N GLY A 189 1.90 25.53 -10.69
CA GLY A 189 1.47 25.06 -12.01
C GLY A 189 -0.05 25.10 -12.26
N GLY A 190 -0.84 25.63 -11.32
CA GLY A 190 -2.29 25.80 -11.48
C GLY A 190 -3.15 24.63 -11.02
N VAL A 191 -2.58 23.62 -10.34
CA VAL A 191 -3.34 22.56 -9.66
C VAL A 191 -3.40 22.89 -8.17
N PRO A 192 -4.52 23.45 -7.65
CA PRO A 192 -4.61 23.93 -6.27
C PRO A 192 -4.82 22.77 -5.28
N VAL A 193 -3.83 21.89 -5.14
CA VAL A 193 -3.89 20.76 -4.22
C VAL A 193 -3.98 21.27 -2.78
N GLN A 194 -5.09 21.00 -2.09
CA GLN A 194 -5.23 21.24 -0.65
C GLN A 194 -4.67 20.05 0.15
N LEU A 195 -4.04 20.35 1.28
CA LEU A 195 -3.55 19.42 2.29
C LEU A 195 -4.57 19.36 3.43
N VAL A 196 -5.21 18.20 3.59
CA VAL A 196 -6.26 18.01 4.60
C VAL A 196 -5.78 16.98 5.61
N GLY A 197 -5.44 17.44 6.82
CA GLY A 197 -5.06 16.57 7.92
C GLY A 197 -6.27 15.99 8.63
N THR A 198 -6.13 14.80 9.21
CA THR A 198 -7.13 14.21 10.10
C THR A 198 -6.66 14.19 11.55
N ASP A 199 -7.46 14.71 12.46
CA ASP A 199 -7.20 14.69 13.91
C ASP A 199 -8.51 14.65 14.69
N GLU A 200 -8.50 14.10 15.90
CA GLU A 200 -9.70 14.06 16.76
C GLU A 200 -10.16 15.45 17.22
N HIS A 201 -9.22 16.41 17.27
CA HIS A 201 -9.44 17.81 17.62
C HIS A 201 -9.48 18.73 16.40
N GLY A 202 -9.73 18.19 15.20
CA GLY A 202 -9.85 18.99 13.98
C GLY A 202 -10.96 20.04 14.05
N ASP A 203 -10.71 21.19 13.41
CA ASP A 203 -11.56 22.39 13.54
C ASP A 203 -12.89 22.29 12.78
N ALA A 204 -12.99 21.37 11.81
CA ALA A 204 -14.18 21.17 10.99
C ALA A 204 -14.58 19.68 10.95
N GLU A 205 -15.89 19.41 10.88
CA GLU A 205 -16.34 18.04 10.64
C GLU A 205 -16.06 17.64 9.18
N VAL A 206 -15.70 16.39 8.95
CA VAL A 206 -15.24 15.92 7.63
C VAL A 206 -16.26 16.21 6.51
N PHE A 207 -17.55 16.17 6.80
CA PHE A 207 -18.61 16.43 5.80
C PHE A 207 -18.89 17.93 5.57
N GLU A 208 -18.31 18.82 6.37
CA GLU A 208 -18.37 20.28 6.19
C GLU A 208 -17.20 20.79 5.35
N ALA A 209 -16.13 20.01 5.21
CA ALA A 209 -15.01 20.33 4.34
C ALA A 209 -15.36 20.07 2.86
N ASP A 210 -14.96 20.99 1.99
CA ASP A 210 -15.06 20.81 0.54
C ASP A 210 -13.89 19.93 0.04
N LEU A 211 -14.21 18.69 -0.30
CA LEU A 211 -13.27 17.69 -0.80
C LEU A 211 -13.47 17.42 -2.31
N THR A 212 -14.20 18.29 -3.01
CA THR A 212 -14.46 18.16 -4.44
C THR A 212 -13.25 18.50 -5.31
N GLY A 213 -12.41 19.44 -4.85
CA GLY A 213 -11.17 19.85 -5.53
C GLY A 213 -10.00 18.86 -5.36
N PRO A 214 -8.83 19.17 -5.96
CA PRO A 214 -7.60 18.41 -5.77
C PRO A 214 -7.19 18.33 -4.30
N THR A 215 -7.10 17.14 -3.71
CA THR A 215 -6.90 16.95 -2.26
C THR A 215 -5.84 15.90 -1.97
N LEU A 216 -4.90 16.23 -1.08
CA LEU A 216 -3.99 15.27 -0.45
C LEU A 216 -4.39 15.11 1.02
N LEU A 217 -4.98 13.96 1.35
CA LEU A 217 -5.35 13.62 2.72
C LEU A 217 -4.10 13.21 3.50
N VAL A 218 -3.92 13.72 4.71
CA VAL A 218 -2.76 13.41 5.56
C VAL A 218 -3.23 12.72 6.82
N ILE A 219 -2.88 11.43 6.94
CA ILE A 219 -3.24 10.56 8.06
C ILE A 219 -2.04 10.42 8.98
N GLY A 220 -2.24 10.67 10.26
CA GLY A 220 -1.21 10.56 11.29
C GLY A 220 -0.90 9.12 11.69
N ASN A 221 0.25 8.95 12.37
CA ASN A 221 0.61 7.71 13.04
C ASN A 221 -0.47 7.34 14.09
N GLU A 222 -0.70 6.04 14.26
CA GLU A 222 -1.77 5.51 15.11
C GLU A 222 -1.67 5.90 16.59
N THR A 223 -0.47 6.20 17.09
CA THR A 223 -0.23 6.53 18.50
C THR A 223 0.14 7.99 18.70
N THR A 224 0.87 8.57 17.76
CA THR A 224 1.46 9.92 17.90
C THR A 224 0.76 10.98 17.04
N GLY A 225 -0.19 10.57 16.20
CA GLY A 225 -0.89 11.44 15.27
C GLY A 225 0.06 12.02 14.21
N LEU A 226 -0.30 13.18 13.68
CA LEU A 226 0.51 13.90 12.70
C LEU A 226 1.80 14.44 13.33
N SER A 227 2.90 14.44 12.58
CA SER A 227 4.11 15.19 12.97
C SER A 227 3.88 16.69 12.95
N ALA A 228 4.72 17.43 13.68
CA ALA A 228 4.77 18.89 13.61
C ALA A 228 4.89 19.38 12.15
N GLY A 229 5.77 18.79 11.35
CA GLY A 229 5.95 19.17 9.95
C GLY A 229 4.70 19.01 9.08
N TRP A 230 3.84 18.03 9.38
CA TRP A 230 2.53 17.93 8.71
C TRP A 230 1.48 18.85 9.32
N ARG A 231 1.42 18.98 10.66
CA ARG A 231 0.47 19.88 11.34
C ARG A 231 0.64 21.33 10.92
N GLU A 232 1.87 21.78 10.71
CA GLU A 232 2.18 23.13 10.24
C GLU A 232 1.85 23.34 8.77
N ALA A 233 1.84 22.27 7.96
CA ALA A 233 1.68 22.35 6.52
C ALA A 233 0.24 22.13 6.03
N VAL A 234 -0.59 21.41 6.79
CA VAL A 234 -1.99 21.17 6.38
C VAL A 234 -2.76 22.49 6.31
N ASP A 235 -3.53 22.69 5.24
CA ASP A 235 -4.35 23.89 5.10
C ASP A 235 -5.61 23.81 5.99
N ARG A 236 -6.03 22.58 6.33
CA ARG A 236 -7.17 22.32 7.22
C ARG A 236 -6.98 21.03 7.99
N MET A 237 -7.43 21.04 9.24
CA MET A 237 -7.61 19.84 10.05
C MET A 237 -9.10 19.46 10.10
N VAL A 238 -9.44 18.22 9.74
CA VAL A 238 -10.81 17.70 9.84
C VAL A 238 -10.90 16.61 10.89
N ARG A 239 -12.08 16.50 11.51
CA ARG A 239 -12.41 15.42 12.45
C ARG A 239 -13.61 14.61 11.96
N ILE A 240 -13.62 13.33 12.33
CA ILE A 240 -14.80 12.49 12.20
C ILE A 240 -15.62 12.67 13.49
N PRO A 241 -16.88 13.10 13.42
CA PRO A 241 -17.69 13.24 14.62
C PRO A 241 -17.94 11.87 15.27
N MET A 242 -17.58 11.76 16.55
CA MET A 242 -17.75 10.56 17.36
C MET A 242 -18.84 10.80 18.40
N THR A 243 -19.85 9.92 18.45
CA THR A 243 -20.99 10.04 19.38
C THR A 243 -20.98 8.98 20.50
N GLY A 244 -20.09 8.00 20.40
CA GLY A 244 -19.95 6.91 21.37
C GLY A 244 -18.88 7.17 22.43
N SER A 245 -18.54 6.12 23.18
CA SER A 245 -17.48 6.15 24.20
C SER A 245 -16.06 6.03 23.66
N ALA A 246 -15.91 5.67 22.38
CA ALA A 246 -14.60 5.60 21.73
C ALA A 246 -14.04 7.01 21.52
N SER A 247 -12.82 7.25 21.98
CA SER A 247 -12.13 8.53 21.79
C SER A 247 -11.56 8.68 20.38
N SER A 248 -11.23 7.58 19.70
CA SER A 248 -10.63 7.62 18.37
C SER A 248 -10.97 6.39 17.53
N LEU A 249 -10.67 6.47 16.23
CA LEU A 249 -10.78 5.37 15.28
C LEU A 249 -9.38 4.84 14.93
N ASN A 250 -9.31 3.56 14.56
CA ASN A 250 -8.13 3.03 13.87
C ASN A 250 -7.81 3.89 12.63
N ALA A 251 -6.54 4.18 12.37
CA ALA A 251 -6.11 5.06 11.28
C ALA A 251 -6.64 4.64 9.89
N ALA A 252 -6.69 3.33 9.60
CA ALA A 252 -7.23 2.85 8.34
C ALA A 252 -8.76 3.04 8.24
N ASN A 253 -9.48 2.88 9.36
CA ASN A 253 -10.91 3.15 9.40
C ASN A 253 -11.19 4.65 9.22
N ALA A 254 -10.43 5.52 9.91
CA ALA A 254 -10.54 6.96 9.75
C ALA A 254 -10.27 7.38 8.30
N ALA A 255 -9.16 6.93 7.72
CA ALA A 255 -8.83 7.18 6.32
C ALA A 255 -9.94 6.73 5.37
N SER A 256 -10.53 5.55 5.60
CA SER A 256 -11.64 5.03 4.79
C SER A 256 -12.88 5.90 4.85
N VAL A 257 -13.23 6.43 6.03
CA VAL A 257 -14.37 7.35 6.20
C VAL A 257 -14.13 8.65 5.44
N VAL A 258 -12.93 9.25 5.57
CA VAL A 258 -12.61 10.50 4.87
C VAL A 258 -12.54 10.31 3.36
N LEU A 259 -11.94 9.22 2.89
CA LEU A 259 -11.91 8.86 1.47
C LEU A 259 -13.31 8.64 0.89
N TYR A 260 -14.18 7.93 1.61
CA TYR A 260 -15.56 7.75 1.21
C TYR A 260 -16.30 9.09 1.12
N GLU A 261 -16.11 9.99 2.10
CA GLU A 261 -16.73 11.32 2.07
C GLU A 261 -16.26 12.14 0.87
N ALA A 262 -14.96 12.14 0.58
CA ALA A 262 -14.42 12.78 -0.63
C ALA A 262 -15.04 12.20 -1.91
N ALA A 263 -15.10 10.87 -2.03
CA ALA A 263 -15.71 10.19 -3.15
C ALA A 263 -17.21 10.55 -3.29
N ARG A 264 -17.95 10.60 -2.18
CA ARG A 264 -19.38 10.97 -2.13
C ARG A 264 -19.61 12.39 -2.63
N GLN A 265 -18.81 13.36 -2.18
CA GLN A 265 -18.95 14.75 -2.61
C GLN A 265 -18.64 14.89 -4.11
N ARG A 266 -17.57 14.26 -4.59
CA ARG A 266 -17.18 14.26 -6.02
C ARG A 266 -18.23 13.63 -6.92
N HIS A 267 -18.84 12.54 -6.48
CA HIS A 267 -19.95 11.89 -7.20
C HIS A 267 -21.21 12.76 -7.32
N ARG A 268 -21.41 13.74 -6.43
CA ARG A 268 -22.54 14.67 -6.48
C ARG A 268 -22.24 15.94 -7.28
N ALA A 269 -20.96 16.31 -7.37
CA ALA A 269 -20.51 17.52 -8.05
C ALA A 269 -20.29 17.30 -9.56
N GLY A 270 -20.00 16.06 -9.98
CA GLY A 270 -19.96 15.64 -11.38
C GLY A 270 -21.32 15.15 -11.87
#